data_AF-A0A7G7BW64-F1
#
_entry.id   AF-A0A7G7BW64-F1
#
_cell.length_a   1.000
_cell.length_b   1.000
_cell.length_c   1.000
_cell.angle_alpha   90.00
_cell.angle_beta   90.00
_cell.angle_gamma   90.00
#
_symmetry.space_group_name_H-M   'P 1'
#
loop_
_entity.id
_entity.type
_entity.pdbx_description
1 polymer ?
#
loop_
_entity_poly.entity_id
_entity_poly.type
_entity_poly.pdbx_seq_one_letter_code
_entity_poly.pdbx_strand_id
1 'polypeptide(L)'
;MTDRIPTLYERIGGAEALERLTEEFYRRVRKDEMLAPLFQYMEDDHPQHVATFLGEVLGGPEAYTEHHGGYPHMVSRHRGRSIKPEQRARWVELMLEAMDVVGLPEDAEFRSAFVGYIEFGSRRAMANSQRGAAPSSRTTIKKWGWGEAVPGED
;
A
#
# COMPACT_ATOMS: atom_id res chain seq x y z
N MET A 1 -23.65 23.09 5.24
CA MET A 1 -22.69 22.01 5.59
C MET A 1 -21.37 22.41 4.99
N THR A 2 -20.32 22.55 5.80
CA THR A 2 -18.99 22.89 5.29
C THR A 2 -18.55 21.82 4.31
N ASP A 3 -18.31 22.22 3.07
CA ASP A 3 -17.90 21.37 1.96
C ASP A 3 -16.44 20.97 2.17
N ARG A 4 -16.23 19.95 3.03
CA ARG A 4 -14.90 19.40 3.31
C ARG A 4 -14.54 18.41 2.20
N ILE A 5 -13.36 18.59 1.61
CA ILE A 5 -12.76 17.58 0.74
C ILE A 5 -12.60 16.27 1.55
N PRO A 6 -13.20 15.14 1.12
CA PRO A 6 -13.10 13.88 1.83
C PRO A 6 -11.65 13.38 1.82
N THR A 7 -11.24 12.51 2.74
CA THR A 7 -9.94 11.83 2.62
C THR A 7 -9.98 10.81 1.49
N LEU A 8 -8.82 10.31 1.05
CA LEU A 8 -8.78 9.21 0.08
C LEU A 8 -9.41 7.93 0.65
N TYR A 9 -9.28 7.70 1.96
CA TYR A 9 -9.95 6.61 2.67
C TYR A 9 -11.48 6.76 2.64
N GLU A 10 -12.01 7.97 2.79
CA GLU A 10 -13.44 8.20 2.63
C GLU A 10 -13.87 8.03 1.17
N ARG A 11 -13.06 8.51 0.20
CA ARG A 11 -13.36 8.40 -1.23
C ARG A 11 -13.38 6.96 -1.72
N ILE A 12 -12.41 6.14 -1.32
CA ILE A 12 -12.29 4.74 -1.78
C ILE A 12 -13.45 3.86 -1.26
N GLY A 13 -14.14 4.29 -0.20
CA GLY A 13 -15.21 3.52 0.45
C GLY A 13 -14.78 2.86 1.78
N GLY A 14 -13.70 3.34 2.41
CA GLY A 14 -13.25 2.90 3.72
C GLY A 14 -12.64 1.50 3.75
N ALA A 15 -12.62 0.89 4.94
CA ALA A 15 -11.98 -0.40 5.22
C ALA A 15 -12.53 -1.52 4.33
N GLU A 16 -13.85 -1.60 4.17
CA GLU A 16 -14.49 -2.66 3.38
C GLU A 16 -14.01 -2.65 1.91
N ALA A 17 -13.85 -1.46 1.31
CA ALA A 17 -13.34 -1.34 -0.05
C ALA A 17 -11.86 -1.74 -0.15
N LEU A 18 -11.06 -1.41 0.86
CA LEU A 18 -9.65 -1.80 0.92
C LEU A 18 -9.47 -3.30 1.16
N GLU A 19 -10.31 -3.92 1.97
CA GLU A 19 -10.31 -5.37 2.19
C GLU A 19 -10.64 -6.11 0.90
N ARG A 20 -11.69 -5.70 0.17
CA ARG A 20 -12.00 -6.27 -1.15
C ARG A 20 -10.84 -6.10 -2.13
N LEU A 21 -10.24 -4.90 -2.17
CA LEU A 21 -9.09 -4.61 -3.02
C LEU A 21 -7.92 -5.55 -2.72
N THR A 22 -7.51 -5.65 -1.45
CA THR A 22 -6.33 -6.45 -1.09
C THR A 22 -6.59 -7.93 -1.22
N GLU A 23 -7.81 -8.40 -0.94
CA GLU A 23 -8.20 -9.80 -1.16
C GLU A 23 -8.08 -10.17 -2.65
N GLU A 24 -8.66 -9.37 -3.55
CA GLU A 24 -8.57 -9.59 -4.99
C GLU A 24 -7.11 -9.50 -5.48
N PHE A 25 -6.38 -8.49 -4.99
CA PHE A 25 -4.96 -8.31 -5.30
C PHE A 25 -4.13 -9.53 -4.92
N TYR A 26 -4.23 -10.02 -3.68
CA TYR A 26 -3.45 -11.17 -3.23
C TYR A 26 -3.92 -12.49 -3.84
N ARG A 27 -5.19 -12.60 -4.25
CA ARG A 27 -5.67 -13.73 -5.08
C ARG A 27 -4.93 -13.79 -6.42
N ARG A 28 -4.61 -12.63 -7.02
CA ARG A 28 -3.80 -12.55 -8.24
C ARG A 28 -2.33 -12.83 -7.98
N VAL A 29 -1.75 -12.22 -6.94
CA VAL A 29 -0.34 -12.42 -6.55
C VAL A 29 -0.02 -13.90 -6.34
N ARG A 30 -0.91 -14.66 -5.68
CA ARG A 30 -0.71 -16.12 -5.47
C ARG A 30 -0.65 -16.93 -6.77
N LYS A 31 -1.20 -16.40 -7.87
CA LYS A 31 -1.22 -17.05 -9.20
C LYS A 31 -0.18 -16.50 -10.16
N ASP A 32 0.52 -15.43 -9.78
CA ASP A 32 1.51 -14.78 -10.61
C ASP A 32 2.88 -15.44 -10.42
N GLU A 33 3.46 -15.98 -11.48
CA GLU A 33 4.72 -16.74 -11.43
C GLU A 33 5.89 -15.92 -10.87
N MET A 34 5.90 -14.60 -11.10
CA MET A 34 6.97 -13.71 -10.69
C MET A 34 6.85 -13.31 -9.21
N LEU A 35 5.62 -13.09 -8.73
CA LEU A 35 5.37 -12.61 -7.38
C LEU A 35 5.09 -13.71 -6.37
N ALA A 36 4.44 -14.81 -6.75
CA ALA A 36 4.09 -15.89 -5.84
C ALA A 36 5.26 -16.36 -4.97
N PRO A 37 6.52 -16.51 -5.48
CA PRO A 37 7.65 -16.88 -4.62
C PRO A 37 7.98 -15.88 -3.50
N LEU A 38 7.70 -14.58 -3.68
CA LEU A 38 7.90 -13.56 -2.63
C LEU A 38 6.91 -13.71 -1.48
N PHE A 39 5.72 -14.24 -1.77
CA PHE A 39 4.59 -14.35 -0.85
C PHE A 39 4.28 -15.81 -0.45
N GLN A 40 5.15 -16.77 -0.77
CA GLN A 40 4.90 -18.20 -0.50
C GLN A 40 4.73 -18.55 0.98
N TYR A 41 5.25 -17.73 1.88
CA TYR A 41 5.14 -17.87 3.34
C TYR A 41 4.28 -16.75 3.96
N MET A 42 3.40 -16.17 3.15
CA MET A 42 2.46 -15.17 3.60
C MET A 42 1.34 -15.85 4.39
N GLU A 43 1.06 -15.34 5.58
CA GLU A 43 -0.09 -15.78 6.39
C GLU A 43 -1.42 -15.42 5.70
N ASP A 44 -2.48 -16.16 6.02
CA ASP A 44 -3.78 -15.96 5.38
C ASP A 44 -4.40 -14.59 5.66
N ASP A 45 -4.07 -13.98 6.81
CA ASP A 45 -4.53 -12.65 7.24
C ASP A 45 -3.74 -11.46 6.64
N HIS A 46 -2.74 -11.74 5.81
CA HIS A 46 -1.90 -10.71 5.22
C HIS A 46 -2.67 -9.67 4.38
N PRO A 47 -3.67 -10.04 3.56
CA PRO A 47 -4.49 -9.05 2.84
C PRO A 47 -5.14 -8.02 3.77
N GLN A 48 -5.63 -8.47 4.93
CA GLN A 48 -6.26 -7.61 5.93
C GLN A 48 -5.22 -6.67 6.56
N HIS A 49 -4.03 -7.17 6.89
CA HIS A 49 -2.93 -6.33 7.39
C HIS A 49 -2.56 -5.21 6.39
N VAL A 50 -2.52 -5.52 5.09
CA VAL A 50 -2.26 -4.52 4.06
C VAL A 50 -3.43 -3.56 3.90
N ALA A 51 -4.68 -4.01 3.99
CA ALA A 51 -5.85 -3.14 3.95
C ALA A 51 -5.83 -2.13 5.11
N THR A 52 -5.54 -2.59 6.34
CA THR A 52 -5.42 -1.72 7.51
C THR A 52 -4.29 -0.70 7.34
N PHE A 53 -3.13 -1.13 6.83
CA PHE A 53 -2.01 -0.22 6.55
C PHE A 53 -2.39 0.85 5.51
N LEU A 54 -2.95 0.45 4.37
CA LEU A 54 -3.41 1.37 3.32
C LEU A 54 -4.49 2.31 3.85
N GLY A 55 -5.40 1.81 4.68
CA GLY A 55 -6.44 2.62 5.29
C GLY A 55 -5.86 3.73 6.14
N GLU A 56 -4.89 3.41 6.99
CA GLU A 56 -4.19 4.41 7.78
C GLU A 56 -3.45 5.42 6.89
N VAL A 57 -2.74 4.97 5.86
CA VAL A 57 -2.03 5.86 4.93
C VAL A 57 -3.01 6.83 4.25
N LEU A 58 -4.15 6.36 3.77
CA LEU A 58 -5.09 7.15 2.97
C LEU A 58 -5.96 8.13 3.81
N GLY A 59 -5.63 8.29 5.09
CA GLY A 59 -6.31 9.21 5.99
C GLY A 59 -7.42 8.58 6.82
N GLY A 60 -7.47 7.25 6.91
CA GLY A 60 -8.32 6.51 7.84
C GLY A 60 -7.74 6.44 9.25
N PRO A 61 -8.40 5.65 10.13
CA PRO A 61 -7.98 5.44 11.53
C PRO A 61 -6.54 4.92 11.64
N GLU A 62 -5.89 5.13 12.80
CA GLU A 62 -4.54 4.65 13.10
C GLU A 62 -4.49 3.17 13.50
N ALA A 63 -5.42 2.37 12.97
CA ALA A 63 -5.62 0.97 13.33
C ALA A 63 -4.38 0.10 13.06
N TYR A 64 -3.58 0.41 12.03
CA TYR A 64 -2.37 -0.35 11.75
C TYR A 64 -1.28 -0.03 12.77
N THR A 65 -1.14 1.24 13.13
CA THR A 65 -0.23 1.68 14.19
C THR A 65 -0.61 1.06 15.52
N GLU A 66 -1.88 1.10 15.90
CA GLU A 66 -2.40 0.56 17.17
C GLU A 66 -2.26 -0.96 17.27
N HIS A 67 -2.57 -1.71 16.21
CA HIS A 67 -2.63 -3.17 16.27
C HIS A 67 -1.37 -3.87 15.76
N HIS A 68 -0.59 -3.22 14.90
CA HIS A 68 0.56 -3.83 14.23
C HIS A 68 1.88 -3.06 14.46
N GLY A 69 1.90 -1.97 15.23
CA GLY A 69 3.14 -1.26 15.57
C GLY A 69 3.66 -0.32 14.48
N GLY A 70 2.81 0.02 13.50
CA GLY A 70 3.01 1.18 12.64
C GLY A 70 4.16 1.05 11.64
N TYR A 71 4.71 2.20 11.24
CA TYR A 71 5.72 2.27 10.19
C TYR A 71 6.96 1.36 10.43
N PRO A 72 7.54 1.29 11.65
CA PRO A 72 8.67 0.39 11.92
C PRO A 72 8.35 -1.08 11.64
N HIS A 73 7.14 -1.53 12.01
CA HIS A 73 6.70 -2.89 11.73
C HIS A 73 6.61 -3.13 10.23
N MET A 74 5.95 -2.25 9.46
CA MET A 74 5.86 -2.36 8.00
C MET A 74 7.26 -2.47 7.35
N VAL A 75 8.21 -1.62 7.75
CA VAL A 75 9.58 -1.67 7.22
C VAL A 75 10.22 -3.03 7.50
N SER A 76 10.05 -3.56 8.72
CA SER A 76 10.63 -4.85 9.12
C SER A 76 10.17 -6.01 8.22
N ARG A 77 8.92 -5.99 7.73
CA ARG A 77 8.38 -7.04 6.86
C ARG A 77 8.98 -7.04 5.46
N HIS A 78 9.55 -5.91 5.03
CA HIS A 78 10.18 -5.76 3.72
C HIS A 78 11.68 -6.06 3.73
N ARG A 79 12.35 -5.97 4.88
CA ARG A 79 13.81 -6.13 4.99
C ARG A 79 14.29 -7.48 4.48
N GLY A 80 15.37 -7.47 3.69
CA GLY A 80 16.03 -8.70 3.22
C GLY A 80 15.27 -9.45 2.12
N ARG A 81 14.11 -8.95 1.66
CA ARG A 81 13.31 -9.59 0.60
C ARG A 81 13.95 -9.49 -0.78
N SER A 82 14.92 -8.60 -0.98
CA SER A 82 15.63 -8.40 -2.26
C SER A 82 14.68 -8.24 -3.46
N ILE A 83 13.65 -7.40 -3.29
CA ILE A 83 12.63 -7.16 -4.32
C ILE A 83 13.31 -6.54 -5.54
N LYS A 84 13.07 -7.14 -6.70
CA LYS A 84 13.65 -6.69 -7.97
C LYS A 84 12.77 -5.64 -8.67
N PRO A 85 13.33 -4.81 -9.57
CA PRO A 85 12.57 -3.79 -10.28
C PRO A 85 11.36 -4.32 -11.05
N GLU A 86 11.50 -5.46 -11.71
CA GLU A 86 10.43 -6.13 -12.46
C GLU A 86 9.33 -6.66 -11.54
N GLN A 87 9.69 -7.19 -10.37
CA GLN A 87 8.72 -7.63 -9.36
C GLN A 87 7.92 -6.45 -8.81
N ARG A 88 8.58 -5.32 -8.54
CA ARG A 88 7.88 -4.10 -8.11
C ARG A 88 6.91 -3.63 -9.19
N ALA A 89 7.34 -3.55 -10.45
CA ALA A 89 6.49 -3.12 -11.55
C ALA A 89 5.26 -4.04 -11.68
N ARG A 90 5.48 -5.37 -11.64
CA ARG A 90 4.39 -6.35 -11.70
C ARG A 90 3.43 -6.25 -10.52
N TRP A 91 3.95 -5.98 -9.33
CA TRP A 91 3.13 -5.76 -8.13
C TRP A 91 2.22 -4.54 -8.28
N VAL A 92 2.74 -3.44 -8.85
CA VAL A 92 1.93 -2.25 -9.13
C VAL A 92 0.86 -2.56 -10.17
N GLU A 93 1.21 -3.19 -11.29
CA GLU A 93 0.25 -3.58 -12.34
C GLU A 93 -0.93 -4.37 -11.76
N LEU A 94 -0.65 -5.44 -10.99
CA LEU A 94 -1.70 -6.26 -10.39
C LEU A 94 -2.56 -5.49 -9.38
N MET A 95 -1.99 -4.53 -8.65
CA MET A 95 -2.76 -3.68 -7.75
C MET A 95 -3.74 -2.83 -8.54
N LEU A 96 -3.30 -2.21 -9.64
CA LEU A 96 -4.16 -1.38 -10.49
C LEU A 96 -5.26 -2.21 -11.16
N GLU A 97 -4.93 -3.38 -11.69
CA GLU A 97 -5.94 -4.31 -12.23
C GLU A 97 -6.96 -4.74 -11.16
N ALA A 98 -6.53 -4.96 -9.92
CA ALA A 98 -7.43 -5.31 -8.82
C ALA A 98 -8.39 -4.16 -8.48
N MET A 99 -7.92 -2.90 -8.55
CA MET A 99 -8.79 -1.73 -8.36
C MET A 99 -9.95 -1.71 -9.36
N ASP A 100 -9.66 -2.00 -10.62
CA ASP A 100 -10.68 -2.03 -11.68
C ASP A 100 -11.69 -3.15 -11.44
N VAL A 101 -11.22 -4.34 -11.05
CA VAL A 101 -12.10 -5.49 -10.82
C VAL A 101 -13.01 -5.33 -9.62
N VAL A 102 -12.56 -4.71 -8.54
CA VAL A 102 -13.41 -4.46 -7.36
C VAL A 102 -14.25 -3.19 -7.49
N GLY A 103 -14.19 -2.49 -8.63
CA GLY A 103 -15.01 -1.33 -8.94
C GLY A 103 -14.69 -0.11 -8.08
N LEU A 104 -13.40 0.16 -7.82
CA LEU A 104 -13.00 1.39 -7.14
C LEU A 104 -13.30 2.64 -7.98
N PRO A 105 -13.39 3.84 -7.37
CA PRO A 105 -13.71 5.07 -8.09
C PRO A 105 -12.82 5.32 -9.31
N GLU A 106 -13.43 5.79 -10.39
CA GLU A 106 -12.77 6.02 -11.69
C GLU A 106 -12.48 7.50 -11.98
N ASP A 107 -12.84 8.41 -11.07
CA ASP A 107 -12.52 9.83 -11.23
C ASP A 107 -11.00 10.07 -11.27
N ALA A 108 -10.59 11.00 -12.12
CA ALA A 108 -9.18 11.22 -12.43
C ALA A 108 -8.39 11.68 -11.20
N GLU A 109 -9.02 12.45 -10.33
CA GLU A 109 -8.46 12.96 -9.08
C GLU A 109 -8.09 11.81 -8.14
N PHE A 110 -9.02 10.87 -7.89
CA PHE A 110 -8.76 9.71 -7.06
C PHE A 110 -7.73 8.78 -7.70
N ARG A 111 -7.88 8.48 -9.00
CA ARG A 111 -6.97 7.58 -9.71
C ARG A 111 -5.54 8.12 -9.69
N SER A 112 -5.34 9.40 -9.97
CA SER A 112 -4.02 10.03 -9.92
C SER A 112 -3.41 9.94 -8.51
N ALA A 113 -4.18 10.30 -7.47
CA ALA A 113 -3.69 10.31 -6.10
C ALA A 113 -3.36 8.90 -5.58
N PHE A 114 -4.22 7.92 -5.83
CA PHE A 114 -4.01 6.55 -5.38
C PHE A 114 -2.83 5.90 -6.11
N VAL A 115 -2.75 6.02 -7.44
CA VAL A 115 -1.62 5.50 -8.24
C VAL A 115 -0.31 6.14 -7.79
N GLY A 116 -0.30 7.45 -7.55
CA GLY A 116 0.87 8.17 -7.03
C GLY A 116 1.39 7.57 -5.72
N TYR A 117 0.49 7.21 -4.80
CA TYR A 117 0.87 6.54 -3.56
C TYR A 117 1.42 5.12 -3.79
N ILE A 118 0.71 4.30 -4.58
CA ILE A 118 1.12 2.92 -4.87
C ILE A 118 2.51 2.88 -5.51
N GLU A 119 2.78 3.79 -6.45
CA GLU A 119 4.10 3.97 -7.06
C GLU A 119 5.16 4.41 -6.04
N PHE A 120 4.88 5.45 -5.25
CA PHE A 120 5.80 5.93 -4.21
C PHE A 120 6.11 4.85 -3.16
N GLY A 121 5.07 4.21 -2.63
CA GLY A 121 5.15 3.19 -1.60
C GLY A 121 5.91 1.95 -2.08
N SER A 122 5.62 1.47 -3.30
CA SER A 122 6.31 0.30 -3.86
C SER A 122 7.81 0.56 -4.09
N ARG A 123 8.22 1.78 -4.48
CA ARG A 123 9.65 2.15 -4.59
C ARG A 123 10.33 2.15 -3.22
N ARG A 124 9.66 2.65 -2.17
CA ARG A 124 10.18 2.60 -0.80
C ARG A 124 10.26 1.18 -0.28
N ALA A 125 9.26 0.34 -0.54
CA ALA A 125 9.27 -1.09 -0.20
C ALA A 125 10.45 -1.82 -0.86
N MET A 126 10.68 -1.57 -2.15
CA MET A 126 11.81 -2.12 -2.88
C MET A 126 13.15 -1.64 -2.30
N ALA A 127 13.30 -0.34 -2.02
CA ALA A 127 14.51 0.21 -1.40
C ALA A 127 14.79 -0.40 -0.01
N ASN A 128 13.76 -0.51 0.83
CA ASN A 128 13.86 -1.11 2.16
C ASN A 128 14.20 -2.61 2.11
N SER A 129 13.91 -3.29 1.00
CA SER A 129 14.14 -4.72 0.87
C SER A 129 15.58 -5.11 0.57
N GLN A 130 16.40 -4.15 0.14
CA GLN A 130 17.78 -4.43 -0.29
C GLN A 130 18.67 -4.79 0.91
N ARG A 131 19.66 -5.66 0.65
CA ARG A 131 20.67 -5.99 1.65
C ARG A 131 21.46 -4.74 2.02
N GLY A 132 21.56 -4.46 3.31
CA GLY A 132 22.30 -3.29 3.81
C GLY A 132 21.57 -1.96 3.62
N ALA A 133 20.28 -1.96 3.25
CA ALA A 133 19.48 -0.74 3.22
C ALA A 133 19.56 -0.01 4.57
N ALA A 134 19.73 1.32 4.56
CA ALA A 134 19.84 2.10 5.78
C ALA A 134 18.57 1.96 6.65
N PRO A 135 18.69 2.00 7.99
CA PRO A 135 17.52 2.12 8.86
C PRO A 135 16.72 3.37 8.50
N SER A 136 15.39 3.26 8.53
CA SER A 136 14.55 4.45 8.38
C SER A 136 14.55 5.24 9.69
N SER A 137 14.78 6.56 9.61
CA SER A 137 14.59 7.50 10.72
C SER A 137 13.12 7.69 11.08
N ARG A 138 12.22 7.45 10.12
CA ARG A 138 10.76 7.60 10.28
C ARG A 138 10.17 6.58 11.26
N THR A 139 9.35 7.09 12.18
CA THR A 139 8.65 6.32 13.21
C THR A 139 7.14 6.24 12.99
N THR A 140 6.56 7.13 12.18
CA THR A 140 5.11 7.22 11.97
C THR A 140 4.70 6.97 10.52
N ILE A 141 3.45 6.55 10.31
CA ILE A 141 2.87 6.42 8.97
C ILE A 141 2.54 7.83 8.46
N LYS A 142 3.14 8.21 7.32
CA LYS A 142 2.82 9.47 6.64
C LYS A 142 1.47 9.32 5.95
N LYS A 143 0.52 10.17 6.29
CA LYS A 143 -0.78 10.25 5.60
C LYS A 143 -0.58 10.78 4.18
N TRP A 144 -1.22 10.13 3.21
CA TRP A 144 -1.24 10.49 1.80
C TRP A 144 -2.59 11.12 1.45
N GLY A 145 -2.56 12.23 0.72
CA GLY A 145 -3.75 13.01 0.34
C GLY A 145 -3.88 13.16 -1.17
N TRP A 146 -4.69 14.12 -1.61
CA TRP A 146 -5.05 14.35 -3.02
C TRP A 146 -3.96 14.96 -3.92
N GLY A 147 -2.74 15.16 -3.42
CA GLY A 147 -1.64 15.78 -4.16
C GLY A 147 -0.33 14.99 -4.04
N GLU A 148 0.74 15.48 -4.67
CA GLU A 148 2.06 14.88 -4.57
C GLU A 148 2.51 14.82 -3.10
N ALA A 149 3.21 13.74 -2.69
CA ALA A 149 4.01 13.86 -1.48
C ALA A 149 4.99 15.02 -1.69
N VAL A 150 4.87 16.04 -0.85
CA VAL A 150 5.89 17.10 -0.75
C VAL A 150 7.26 16.41 -0.72
N PRO A 151 8.22 16.80 -1.59
CA PRO A 151 9.57 16.25 -1.56
C PRO A 151 10.07 16.22 -0.12
N GLY A 152 10.30 15.02 0.40
CA GLY A 152 10.77 14.84 1.76
C GLY A 152 12.28 14.71 1.76
N GLU A 153 12.94 15.34 2.72
CA GLU A 153 14.28 14.91 3.10
C GLU A 153 14.16 13.53 3.80
N ASP A 154 15.09 12.64 3.46
CA ASP A 154 15.13 11.24 3.93
C ASP A 154 15.40 11.10 5.43
#